data_AF-A0AAV0QA14-F1
#
_entry.id   AF-A0AAV0QA14-F1
#
_cell.length_a   1.000
_cell.length_b   1.000
_cell.length_c   1.000
_cell.angle_alpha   90.00
_cell.angle_beta   90.00
_cell.angle_gamma   90.00
#
_symmetry.space_group_name_H-M   'P 1'
#
loop_
_entity.id
_entity.type
_entity.pdbx_description
1 polymer ?
#
loop_
_entity_poly.entity_id
_entity_poly.type
_entity_poly.pdbx_seq_one_letter_code
_entity_poly.pdbx_strand_id
1 'polypeptide(L)'
;MESQGSAELIGFTALGAGLLLRNVWLHRKAPSAGEESIEKLAHQPPHAPSIEDTLQSIDRPSDAHDQADELFKKNPFEDAEKNFGAFLERYIIFPPVLPPNKQFADLTFAVSDAFDVKGHITGFGSPSWEATHEPAEKMAAIVGDLLEQGATCVGKTVSAELGFGITYAHVGTPLNPQFPRFDSGGSSGGPAVAVASGSVDFALGIDTTGDIRIPASLCGVIGYRPSHGLISTVGVVPNSGSLDCVGILARSSSVLRRLANQLLHLNQANHKSVSRQLVFARDLFDLFELRAEGAYAVADLVKGRSGYESPMHVDFIQHVASEVPSLRRFYKEDANLSEAIPNALSSAMYSLQRYEWRRNHDEWLKEARPEISSTVSRRVHASVTLGEDELQLLYRVRIELRRALGTLLKDGGILVVPTLGDPPLEFKSKRDSSECYARSMSLCSIASLSGCCQVTVPLGKRKGSPLSVSFLSVHGADVFLLDMVDILQSKGKLASNLAVIPAPSANIEVAKLLNEKGNGASEVEGWHSAIKYYSEAIRLNRRNASYYCNRAAAFLELSCFFDVERDCTRAIELDEKNVRAYLMRGTAREMFVDYANASQDFKRALVLEPGNRVAVSALQKLEKLSLR
;
A
#
# COMPACT_ATOMS: atom_id res chain seq x y z
N MET A 1 55.66 7.66 42.45
CA MET A 1 55.64 9.09 42.81
C MET A 1 54.35 9.68 42.27
N GLU A 2 53.31 9.59 43.11
CA GLU A 2 52.46 10.70 43.59
C GLU A 2 52.33 11.93 42.68
N SER A 3 51.10 12.29 42.25
CA SER A 3 50.09 13.12 42.98
C SER A 3 50.48 14.61 42.91
N GLN A 4 49.64 15.61 42.64
CA GLN A 4 48.23 15.98 42.90
C GLN A 4 47.96 17.19 41.96
N GLY A 5 46.75 17.64 41.60
CA GLY A 5 45.45 17.59 42.29
C GLY A 5 44.97 19.02 42.60
N SER A 6 43.86 19.43 41.97
CA SER A 6 42.82 20.42 42.41
C SER A 6 41.90 20.62 41.20
N ALA A 7 40.65 20.16 41.09
CA ALA A 7 39.53 19.95 42.01
C ALA A 7 38.97 21.25 42.61
N GLU A 8 37.80 21.66 42.10
CA GLU A 8 36.62 22.27 42.75
C GLU A 8 35.74 22.98 41.66
N LEU A 9 34.41 23.00 41.63
CA LEU A 9 33.33 22.26 42.29
C LEU A 9 31.98 22.67 41.64
N ILE A 10 31.25 21.71 41.05
CA ILE A 10 29.83 21.32 41.31
C ILE A 10 28.66 22.33 41.27
N GLY A 11 27.60 21.92 40.53
CA GLY A 11 26.20 21.90 40.99
C GLY A 11 25.18 22.57 40.04
N PHE A 12 24.06 21.98 39.59
CA PHE A 12 23.31 20.78 40.00
C PHE A 12 22.31 20.37 38.88
N THR A 13 22.29 19.06 38.56
CA THR A 13 21.15 18.12 38.27
C THR A 13 20.06 18.39 37.24
N ALA A 14 19.33 17.42 36.66
CA ALA A 14 19.41 15.97 36.39
C ALA A 14 17.95 15.52 36.08
N LEU A 15 17.70 14.75 35.01
CA LEU A 15 16.75 13.62 34.96
C LEU A 15 16.66 13.05 33.54
N GLY A 16 16.83 11.73 33.41
CA GLY A 16 16.21 10.97 32.32
C GLY A 16 17.11 10.22 31.34
N ALA A 17 18.21 9.59 31.79
CA ALA A 17 18.89 8.55 30.99
C ALA A 17 19.16 7.32 31.88
N GLY A 18 18.34 6.29 31.72
CA GLY A 18 18.51 5.02 32.40
C GLY A 18 17.40 4.05 32.06
N LEU A 19 17.58 3.25 31.00
CA LEU A 19 17.01 1.90 30.82
C LEU A 19 17.33 1.40 29.40
N LEU A 20 18.57 0.96 29.19
CA LEU A 20 18.94 0.06 28.10
C LEU A 20 20.01 -0.88 28.67
N LEU A 21 19.81 -2.18 28.48
CA LEU A 21 20.64 -3.33 28.89
C LEU A 21 20.35 -3.93 30.27
N ARG A 22 19.34 -4.81 30.32
CA ARG A 22 19.43 -6.13 30.99
C ARG A 22 18.19 -6.95 30.65
N ASN A 23 18.37 -8.07 29.96
CA ASN A 23 17.78 -9.38 30.27
C ASN A 23 17.94 -10.33 29.08
N VAL A 24 19.05 -11.08 29.10
CA VAL A 24 19.19 -12.36 28.41
C VAL A 24 19.80 -13.34 29.42
N TRP A 25 18.99 -14.36 29.75
CA TRP A 25 19.35 -15.72 30.20
C TRP A 25 19.94 -15.98 31.60
N LEU A 26 19.22 -16.78 32.41
CA LEU A 26 19.69 -18.11 32.86
C LEU A 26 18.59 -18.87 33.65
N HIS A 27 18.16 -20.01 33.09
CA HIS A 27 17.47 -21.08 33.80
C HIS A 27 18.49 -22.01 34.49
N ARG A 28 18.27 -22.37 35.76
CA ARG A 28 18.72 -23.65 36.35
C ARG A 28 17.74 -24.12 37.46
N LYS A 29 17.27 -25.37 37.31
CA LYS A 29 16.75 -26.33 38.33
C LYS A 29 17.76 -26.47 39.50
N ALA A 30 17.50 -26.89 40.74
CA ALA A 30 16.44 -27.46 41.62
C ALA A 30 16.98 -27.32 43.10
N PRO A 31 16.50 -27.96 44.22
CA PRO A 31 15.37 -28.87 44.47
C PRO A 31 14.52 -28.56 45.73
N SER A 32 13.54 -29.44 45.96
CA SER A 32 12.54 -29.62 47.03
C SER A 32 13.01 -29.59 48.50
N ALA A 33 12.15 -29.08 49.39
CA ALA A 33 11.97 -29.59 50.76
C ALA A 33 10.65 -29.08 51.41
N GLY A 34 9.89 -29.99 52.02
CA GLY A 34 9.14 -29.73 53.26
C GLY A 34 7.61 -29.61 53.16
N GLU A 35 6.91 -30.74 53.28
CA GLU A 35 5.51 -30.84 53.70
C GLU A 35 5.34 -30.39 55.16
N GLU A 36 4.26 -29.68 55.50
CA GLU A 36 3.51 -29.93 56.74
C GLU A 36 2.06 -29.40 56.70
N SER A 37 1.15 -30.37 56.76
CA SER A 37 -0.25 -30.43 57.16
C SER A 37 -1.03 -29.16 57.58
N ILE A 38 -2.13 -28.87 56.86
CA ILE A 38 -3.40 -28.45 57.46
C ILE A 38 -4.53 -29.07 56.63
N GLU A 39 -5.19 -30.09 57.16
CA GLU A 39 -6.46 -30.62 56.64
C GLU A 39 -7.58 -30.25 57.63
N LYS A 40 -8.75 -29.88 57.09
CA LYS A 40 -10.07 -29.65 57.73
C LYS A 40 -10.44 -28.21 58.12
N LEU A 41 -11.20 -27.59 57.23
CA LEU A 41 -12.50 -26.99 57.54
C LEU A 41 -13.35 -26.95 56.27
N ALA A 42 -14.37 -27.81 56.22
CA ALA A 42 -15.39 -27.81 55.19
C ALA A 42 -16.38 -26.67 55.48
N HIS A 43 -16.33 -25.61 54.67
CA HIS A 43 -17.45 -24.70 54.47
C HIS A 43 -17.59 -24.42 52.97
N GLN A 44 -18.82 -24.54 52.47
CA GLN A 44 -19.21 -24.18 51.11
C GLN A 44 -18.74 -22.75 50.80
N PRO A 45 -18.20 -22.47 49.60
CA PRO A 45 -17.89 -21.10 49.21
C PRO A 45 -19.20 -20.29 49.12
N PRO A 46 -19.21 -19.01 49.54
CA PRO A 46 -20.39 -18.18 49.40
C PRO A 46 -20.72 -18.02 47.92
N HIS A 47 -22.02 -18.07 47.60
CA HIS A 47 -22.52 -17.78 46.26
C HIS A 47 -21.89 -16.49 45.72
N ALA A 48 -21.22 -16.57 44.58
CA ALA A 48 -20.81 -15.39 43.83
C ALA A 48 -22.07 -14.58 43.48
N PRO A 49 -22.10 -13.26 43.73
CA PRO A 49 -23.24 -12.43 43.36
C PRO A 49 -23.44 -12.52 41.84
N SER A 50 -24.70 -12.51 41.41
CA SER A 50 -25.00 -12.49 39.99
C SER A 50 -24.46 -11.19 39.36
N ILE A 51 -24.21 -11.20 38.06
CA ILE A 51 -23.79 -10.01 37.30
C ILE A 51 -24.80 -8.86 37.49
N GLU A 52 -26.07 -9.17 37.74
CA GLU A 52 -27.13 -8.18 38.01
C GLU A 52 -26.95 -7.48 39.37
N ASP A 53 -26.47 -8.17 40.40
CA ASP A 53 -26.26 -7.59 41.74
C ASP A 53 -25.03 -6.65 41.80
N THR A 54 -24.03 -6.90 40.95
CA THR A 54 -22.80 -6.07 40.88
C THR A 54 -23.03 -4.78 40.09
N LEU A 55 -24.09 -4.72 39.27
CA LEU A 55 -24.42 -3.55 38.46
C LEU A 55 -25.18 -2.46 39.25
N GLN A 56 -25.76 -2.78 40.41
CA GLN A 56 -26.60 -1.86 41.18
C GLN A 56 -25.86 -1.05 42.26
N SER A 57 -24.58 -1.33 42.57
CA SER A 57 -23.87 -0.70 43.70
C SER A 57 -22.77 0.30 43.31
N ILE A 58 -22.79 0.81 42.07
CA ILE A 58 -21.89 1.89 41.65
C ILE A 58 -22.75 3.13 41.45
N ASP A 59 -22.59 4.14 42.30
CA ASP A 59 -23.13 5.48 42.06
C ASP A 59 -22.54 6.01 40.74
N ARG A 60 -23.33 5.97 39.68
CA ARG A 60 -22.98 6.41 38.33
C ARG A 60 -23.61 7.78 38.06
N PRO A 61 -22.87 8.75 37.50
CA PRO A 61 -23.43 10.05 37.14
C PRO A 61 -24.52 9.91 36.06
N SER A 62 -25.68 10.53 36.29
CA SER A 62 -26.92 10.42 35.51
C SER A 62 -26.78 10.77 34.03
N ASP A 63 -25.87 11.69 33.71
CA ASP A 63 -25.80 12.31 32.37
C ASP A 63 -25.21 11.36 31.30
N ALA A 64 -24.48 10.32 31.71
CA ALA A 64 -23.96 9.30 30.80
C ALA A 64 -25.06 8.33 30.34
N HIS A 65 -26.10 8.12 31.16
CA HIS A 65 -27.20 7.21 30.81
C HIS A 65 -28.12 7.83 29.77
N ASP A 66 -28.38 9.14 29.83
CA ASP A 66 -29.26 9.83 28.87
C ASP A 66 -28.63 9.93 27.47
N GLN A 67 -27.30 10.11 27.37
CA GLN A 67 -26.59 10.06 26.07
C GLN A 67 -26.44 8.64 25.54
N ALA A 68 -26.16 7.66 26.41
CA ALA A 68 -26.16 6.26 26.03
C ALA A 68 -27.55 5.84 25.52
N ASP A 69 -28.63 6.23 26.22
CA ASP A 69 -30.00 5.90 25.85
C ASP A 69 -30.48 6.64 24.59
N GLU A 70 -30.01 7.86 24.29
CA GLU A 70 -30.26 8.50 22.98
C GLU A 70 -29.48 7.83 21.84
N LEU A 71 -28.25 7.37 22.08
CA LEU A 71 -27.47 6.55 21.14
C LEU A 71 -28.07 5.15 20.96
N PHE A 72 -28.63 4.56 22.02
CA PHE A 72 -29.34 3.28 22.01
C PHE A 72 -30.74 3.40 21.37
N LYS A 73 -31.44 4.53 21.54
CA LYS A 73 -32.70 4.85 20.82
C LYS A 73 -32.46 5.07 19.32
N LYS A 74 -31.28 5.54 18.93
CA LYS A 74 -30.75 5.47 17.57
C LYS A 74 -29.96 4.18 17.36
N ASN A 75 -30.47 3.01 17.72
CA ASN A 75 -29.77 1.74 17.50
C ASN A 75 -29.25 1.65 16.05
N PRO A 76 -27.94 1.85 15.78
CA PRO A 76 -27.42 1.80 14.40
C PRO A 76 -27.40 0.37 13.85
N PHE A 77 -27.78 -0.62 14.67
CA PHE A 77 -27.37 -2.01 14.55
C PHE A 77 -28.52 -3.02 14.40
N GLU A 78 -29.75 -2.59 14.05
CA GLU A 78 -30.87 -3.52 13.83
C GLU A 78 -30.77 -4.34 12.53
N ASP A 79 -29.94 -3.95 11.57
CA ASP A 79 -29.76 -4.72 10.33
C ASP A 79 -28.48 -5.56 10.36
N ALA A 80 -28.55 -6.76 10.93
CA ALA A 80 -27.51 -7.78 10.76
C ALA A 80 -27.18 -8.05 9.26
N GLU A 81 -28.14 -7.80 8.36
CA GLU A 81 -27.98 -7.86 6.90
C GLU A 81 -27.04 -6.77 6.32
N LYS A 82 -26.81 -5.64 7.02
CA LYS A 82 -25.96 -4.52 6.55
C LYS A 82 -24.50 -4.60 7.00
N ASN A 83 -24.09 -5.64 7.71
CA ASN A 83 -22.71 -5.75 8.22
C ASN A 83 -21.68 -6.19 7.18
N PHE A 84 -22.13 -6.66 6.00
CA PHE A 84 -21.27 -7.13 4.91
C PHE A 84 -20.19 -8.15 5.31
N GLY A 85 -20.38 -8.88 6.43
CA GLY A 85 -19.38 -9.80 6.99
C GLY A 85 -18.14 -9.12 7.58
N ALA A 86 -18.19 -7.83 7.90
CA ALA A 86 -17.01 -7.10 8.40
C ALA A 86 -16.64 -7.42 9.86
N PHE A 87 -17.63 -7.74 10.70
CA PHE A 87 -17.47 -7.89 12.15
C PHE A 87 -17.51 -9.36 12.57
N LEU A 88 -16.58 -9.73 13.47
CA LEU A 88 -16.64 -10.98 14.23
C LEU A 88 -17.54 -10.79 15.45
N GLU A 89 -17.26 -9.73 16.21
CA GLU A 89 -17.98 -9.36 17.41
C GLU A 89 -18.35 -7.88 17.35
N ARG A 90 -19.59 -7.58 17.75
CA ARG A 90 -20.03 -6.20 17.95
C ARG A 90 -20.27 -5.97 19.42
N TYR A 91 -19.59 -4.98 19.95
CA TYR A 91 -19.75 -4.48 21.30
C TYR A 91 -19.40 -2.99 21.28
N ILE A 92 -19.88 -2.25 22.28
CA ILE A 92 -19.58 -0.83 22.40
C ILE A 92 -18.73 -0.64 23.64
N ILE A 93 -17.51 -0.12 23.46
CA ILE A 93 -16.67 0.34 24.55
C ILE A 93 -16.69 1.86 24.50
N PHE A 94 -17.37 2.45 25.48
CA PHE A 94 -17.43 3.89 25.66
C PHE A 94 -16.11 4.42 26.25
N PRO A 95 -15.76 5.68 25.96
CA PRO A 95 -14.63 6.33 26.61
C PRO A 95 -14.85 6.39 28.14
N PRO A 96 -13.82 6.17 28.97
CA PRO A 96 -13.95 6.07 30.42
C PRO A 96 -14.36 7.41 31.08
N VAL A 97 -13.91 8.54 30.52
CA VAL A 97 -14.33 9.90 30.88
C VAL A 97 -14.28 10.71 29.58
N LEU A 98 -15.31 11.53 29.28
CA LEU A 98 -15.23 12.45 28.16
C LEU A 98 -14.22 13.57 28.50
N PRO A 99 -13.08 13.68 27.80
CA PRO A 99 -12.16 14.78 28.05
C PRO A 99 -12.87 16.13 27.82
N PRO A 100 -12.52 17.19 28.58
CA PRO A 100 -13.13 18.52 28.41
C PRO A 100 -12.98 19.04 26.97
N ASN A 101 -11.88 18.67 26.31
CA ASN A 101 -11.73 18.74 24.87
C ASN A 101 -12.27 17.45 24.24
N LYS A 102 -13.54 17.49 23.80
CA LYS A 102 -14.28 16.42 23.10
C LYS A 102 -13.66 16.09 21.72
N GLN A 103 -12.39 15.73 21.66
CA GLN A 103 -11.63 15.79 20.42
C GLN A 103 -11.98 14.66 19.45
N PHE A 104 -12.34 13.47 19.94
CA PHE A 104 -12.88 12.36 19.14
C PHE A 104 -14.25 11.87 19.62
N ALA A 105 -14.97 12.65 20.42
CA ALA A 105 -16.27 12.25 20.98
C ALA A 105 -17.35 11.94 19.93
N ASP A 106 -17.17 12.43 18.71
CA ASP A 106 -18.01 12.20 17.54
C ASP A 106 -17.55 11.02 16.65
N LEU A 107 -16.42 10.37 16.98
CA LEU A 107 -15.83 9.33 16.15
C LEU A 107 -16.05 7.93 16.70
N THR A 108 -16.41 7.03 15.80
CA THR A 108 -16.53 5.59 16.05
C THR A 108 -15.42 4.83 15.33
N PHE A 109 -14.92 3.77 15.95
CA PHE A 109 -13.91 2.92 15.33
C PHE A 109 -14.05 1.44 15.64
N ALA A 110 -13.46 0.62 14.79
CA ALA A 110 -13.35 -0.82 15.00
C ALA A 110 -11.89 -1.26 14.89
N VAL A 111 -11.58 -2.43 15.45
CA VAL A 111 -10.22 -2.98 15.44
C VAL A 111 -10.20 -4.34 14.76
N SER A 112 -9.17 -4.60 13.96
CA SER A 112 -8.88 -5.94 13.43
C SER A 112 -8.76 -6.95 14.58
N ASP A 113 -9.08 -8.22 14.32
CA ASP A 113 -8.85 -9.33 15.25
C ASP A 113 -7.36 -9.71 15.41
N ALA A 114 -6.50 -8.71 15.46
CA ALA A 114 -5.11 -8.83 15.84
C ALA A 114 -4.76 -7.85 16.99
N PHE A 115 -5.75 -7.13 17.51
CA PHE A 115 -5.61 -6.15 18.58
C PHE A 115 -6.26 -6.68 19.84
N ASP A 116 -5.53 -6.59 20.95
CA ASP A 116 -6.01 -6.98 22.26
C ASP A 116 -7.10 -6.03 22.73
N VAL A 117 -8.25 -6.64 23.07
CA VAL A 117 -9.37 -5.97 23.69
C VAL A 117 -9.60 -6.57 25.06
N LYS A 118 -9.52 -5.75 26.12
CA LYS A 118 -9.60 -6.23 27.49
C LYS A 118 -10.87 -7.05 27.70
N GLY A 119 -10.73 -8.29 28.15
CA GLY A 119 -11.83 -9.23 28.39
C GLY A 119 -12.29 -10.01 27.15
N HIS A 120 -11.68 -9.81 25.99
CA HIS A 120 -11.97 -10.54 24.75
C HIS A 120 -10.72 -11.31 24.28
N ILE A 121 -10.95 -12.47 23.66
CA ILE A 121 -9.87 -13.26 23.05
C ILE A 121 -9.45 -12.59 21.73
N THR A 122 -8.15 -12.54 21.46
CA THR A 122 -7.60 -12.14 20.16
C THR A 122 -7.38 -13.38 19.31
N GLY A 123 -8.22 -13.58 18.28
CA GLY A 123 -8.28 -14.81 17.50
C GLY A 123 -7.30 -14.86 16.32
N PHE A 124 -6.74 -13.72 15.90
CA PHE A 124 -5.81 -13.63 14.77
C PHE A 124 -6.35 -14.26 13.48
N GLY A 125 -7.67 -14.24 13.30
CA GLY A 125 -8.35 -14.89 12.18
C GLY A 125 -8.19 -16.42 12.12
N SER A 126 -7.80 -17.07 13.23
CA SER A 126 -7.55 -18.52 13.32
C SER A 126 -8.26 -19.13 14.54
N PRO A 127 -9.22 -20.06 14.32
CA PRO A 127 -9.87 -20.77 15.43
C PRO A 127 -8.89 -21.54 16.31
N SER A 128 -7.81 -22.08 15.72
CA SER A 128 -6.76 -22.76 16.47
C SER A 128 -5.99 -21.82 17.39
N TRP A 129 -5.83 -20.55 16.99
CA TRP A 129 -5.20 -19.54 17.82
C TRP A 129 -6.14 -19.12 18.95
N GLU A 130 -7.40 -18.84 18.63
CA GLU A 130 -8.44 -18.49 19.60
C GLU A 130 -8.59 -19.57 20.69
N ALA A 131 -8.60 -20.85 20.31
CA ALA A 131 -8.76 -21.98 21.23
C ALA A 131 -7.59 -22.16 22.22
N THR A 132 -6.43 -21.54 21.97
CA THR A 132 -5.24 -21.67 22.82
C THR A 132 -4.87 -20.39 23.55
N HIS A 133 -5.62 -19.31 23.37
CA HIS A 133 -5.34 -18.02 23.99
C HIS A 133 -6.49 -17.58 24.89
N GLU A 134 -6.12 -17.06 26.05
CA GLU A 134 -7.08 -16.52 27.02
C GLU A 134 -7.51 -15.10 26.64
N PRO A 135 -8.65 -14.61 27.19
CA PRO A 135 -9.05 -13.22 27.02
C PRO A 135 -7.96 -12.25 27.46
N ALA A 136 -7.76 -11.17 26.69
CA ALA A 136 -6.70 -10.21 26.98
C ALA A 136 -6.94 -9.49 28.32
N GLU A 137 -5.91 -9.42 29.17
CA GLU A 137 -6.00 -8.69 30.45
C GLU A 137 -5.94 -7.16 30.28
N LYS A 138 -5.35 -6.71 29.18
CA LYS A 138 -5.09 -5.30 28.87
C LYS A 138 -5.56 -4.95 27.47
N MET A 139 -5.83 -3.67 27.26
CA MET A 139 -6.05 -3.13 25.91
C MET A 139 -4.73 -2.98 25.18
N ALA A 140 -4.77 -3.16 23.86
CA ALA A 140 -3.72 -2.65 22.97
C ALA A 140 -3.52 -1.14 23.22
N ALA A 141 -2.26 -0.69 23.28
CA ALA A 141 -1.92 0.67 23.70
C ALA A 141 -2.69 1.73 22.91
N ILE A 142 -2.68 1.62 21.58
CA ILE A 142 -3.40 2.52 20.67
C ILE A 142 -4.92 2.54 20.89
N VAL A 143 -5.51 1.42 21.29
CA VAL A 143 -6.96 1.35 21.53
C VAL A 143 -7.30 2.06 22.83
N GLY A 144 -6.49 1.87 23.87
CA GLY A 144 -6.58 2.64 25.11
C GLY A 144 -6.46 4.14 24.86
N ASP A 145 -5.43 4.55 24.11
CA ASP A 145 -5.19 5.97 23.77
C ASP A 145 -6.40 6.59 23.05
N LEU A 146 -7.01 5.88 22.10
CA LEU A 146 -8.18 6.38 21.36
C LEU A 146 -9.42 6.50 22.25
N LEU A 147 -9.64 5.56 23.16
CA LEU A 147 -10.74 5.61 24.13
C LEU A 147 -10.54 6.77 25.11
N GLU A 148 -9.32 6.99 25.61
CA GLU A 148 -9.00 8.13 26.49
C GLU A 148 -9.22 9.48 25.80
N GLN A 149 -9.05 9.54 24.47
CA GLN A 149 -9.31 10.73 23.65
C GLN A 149 -10.80 10.91 23.26
N GLY A 150 -11.68 10.02 23.74
CA GLY A 150 -13.13 10.14 23.59
C GLY A 150 -13.74 9.35 22.43
N ALA A 151 -12.95 8.62 21.63
CA ALA A 151 -13.49 7.81 20.54
C ALA A 151 -14.26 6.59 21.09
N THR A 152 -15.27 6.12 20.36
CA THR A 152 -16.05 4.94 20.76
C THR A 152 -15.65 3.72 19.94
N CYS A 153 -15.21 2.63 20.58
CA CYS A 153 -14.93 1.38 19.89
C CYS A 153 -16.24 0.58 19.70
N VAL A 154 -16.54 0.15 18.48
CA VAL A 154 -17.81 -0.52 18.12
C VAL A 154 -17.65 -1.99 17.73
N GLY A 155 -16.50 -2.58 18.07
CA GLY A 155 -16.27 -4.01 17.98
C GLY A 155 -15.02 -4.40 17.23
N LYS A 156 -14.96 -5.70 16.95
CA LYS A 156 -13.83 -6.38 16.37
C LYS A 156 -14.17 -6.91 14.99
N THR A 157 -13.33 -6.62 14.02
CA THR A 157 -13.52 -6.98 12.61
C THR A 157 -12.76 -8.24 12.24
N VAL A 158 -13.27 -8.98 11.25
CA VAL A 158 -12.57 -10.14 10.69
C VAL A 158 -11.20 -9.74 10.13
N SER A 159 -10.23 -10.63 10.26
CA SER A 159 -8.92 -10.54 9.62
C SER A 159 -8.62 -11.80 8.84
N ALA A 160 -7.73 -11.70 7.83
CA ALA A 160 -7.23 -12.90 7.18
C ALA A 160 -6.42 -13.74 8.18
N GLU A 161 -6.47 -15.06 8.01
CA GLU A 161 -5.86 -16.03 8.91
C GLU A 161 -4.36 -15.73 9.12
N LEU A 162 -3.99 -15.55 10.39
CA LEU A 162 -2.61 -15.32 10.85
C LEU A 162 -1.92 -14.10 10.19
N GLY A 163 -2.70 -13.14 9.70
CA GLY A 163 -2.20 -11.95 9.01
C GLY A 163 -1.60 -12.21 7.62
N PHE A 164 -1.93 -13.34 6.98
CA PHE A 164 -1.40 -13.68 5.66
C PHE A 164 -2.40 -13.46 4.52
N GLY A 165 -2.20 -12.39 3.75
CA GLY A 165 -2.85 -12.19 2.46
C GLY A 165 -4.37 -11.97 2.59
N ILE A 166 -5.15 -12.65 1.76
CA ILE A 166 -6.60 -12.40 1.60
C ILE A 166 -7.48 -13.57 2.03
N THR A 167 -6.93 -14.52 2.80
CA THR A 167 -7.59 -15.79 3.12
C THR A 167 -8.44 -15.67 4.40
N TYR A 168 -9.76 -15.72 4.23
CA TYR A 168 -10.74 -15.70 5.32
C TYR A 168 -11.44 -17.07 5.45
N ALA A 169 -10.66 -18.16 5.48
CA ALA A 169 -11.17 -19.53 5.35
C ALA A 169 -12.25 -19.89 6.39
N HIS A 170 -12.10 -19.38 7.62
CA HIS A 170 -12.93 -19.76 8.76
C HIS A 170 -14.12 -18.83 9.00
N VAL A 171 -14.03 -17.58 8.54
CA VAL A 171 -14.96 -16.49 8.87
C VAL A 171 -15.70 -15.94 7.64
N GLY A 172 -15.29 -16.37 6.44
CA GLY A 172 -15.83 -15.89 5.17
C GLY A 172 -15.23 -14.54 4.75
N THR A 173 -15.11 -14.32 3.44
CA THR A 173 -14.60 -13.05 2.89
C THR A 173 -15.64 -11.94 3.05
N PRO A 174 -15.29 -10.78 3.67
CA PRO A 174 -16.16 -9.61 3.71
C PRO A 174 -16.61 -9.17 2.33
N LEU A 175 -17.89 -8.82 2.20
CA LEU A 175 -18.44 -8.29 0.96
C LEU A 175 -18.10 -6.81 0.84
N ASN A 176 -17.43 -6.41 -0.22
CA ASN A 176 -17.11 -5.01 -0.47
C ASN A 176 -18.38 -4.23 -0.90
N PRO A 177 -18.91 -3.29 -0.11
CA PRO A 177 -20.16 -2.60 -0.44
C PRO A 177 -20.01 -1.63 -1.62
N GLN A 178 -18.81 -1.08 -1.82
CA GLN A 178 -18.54 -0.11 -2.89
C GLN A 178 -18.32 -0.80 -4.24
N PHE A 179 -17.76 -2.01 -4.21
CA PHE A 179 -17.49 -2.82 -5.39
C PHE A 179 -17.81 -4.31 -5.15
N PRO A 180 -19.09 -4.72 -5.06
CA PRO A 180 -19.48 -6.08 -4.68
C PRO A 180 -19.00 -7.19 -5.62
N ARG A 181 -18.58 -6.84 -6.84
CA ARG A 181 -17.99 -7.76 -7.80
C ARG A 181 -16.58 -8.21 -7.40
N PHE A 182 -15.85 -7.44 -6.61
CA PHE A 182 -14.46 -7.72 -6.28
C PHE A 182 -14.27 -8.10 -4.81
N ASP A 183 -13.18 -8.79 -4.52
CA ASP A 183 -12.79 -9.07 -3.14
C ASP A 183 -12.45 -7.79 -2.36
N SER A 184 -12.51 -7.88 -1.03
CA SER A 184 -12.21 -6.77 -0.10
C SER A 184 -10.71 -6.56 0.14
N GLY A 185 -9.84 -7.43 -0.38
CA GLY A 185 -8.44 -7.52 -0.02
C GLY A 185 -8.21 -8.14 1.35
N GLY A 186 -6.98 -8.08 1.81
CA GLY A 186 -6.56 -8.47 3.16
C GLY A 186 -5.10 -8.12 3.44
N SER A 187 -4.60 -8.37 4.64
CA SER A 187 -5.32 -9.07 5.74
C SER A 187 -6.36 -8.23 6.48
N SER A 188 -6.39 -6.90 6.29
CA SER A 188 -7.36 -5.99 6.94
C SER A 188 -8.62 -5.70 6.09
N GLY A 189 -9.22 -6.73 5.48
CA GLY A 189 -10.45 -6.56 4.68
C GLY A 189 -11.70 -6.26 5.52
N GLY A 190 -11.83 -6.88 6.70
CA GLY A 190 -12.91 -6.56 7.66
C GLY A 190 -12.90 -5.08 8.06
N PRO A 191 -11.77 -4.54 8.56
CA PRO A 191 -11.60 -3.10 8.80
C PRO A 191 -12.00 -2.23 7.60
N ALA A 192 -11.57 -2.58 6.39
CA ALA A 192 -11.84 -1.78 5.20
C ALA A 192 -13.33 -1.78 4.84
N VAL A 193 -14.01 -2.92 4.95
CA VAL A 193 -15.45 -3.02 4.72
C VAL A 193 -16.25 -2.32 5.81
N ALA A 194 -15.83 -2.38 7.08
CA ALA A 194 -16.47 -1.64 8.17
C ALA A 194 -16.48 -0.12 7.90
N VAL A 195 -15.36 0.41 7.40
CA VAL A 195 -15.26 1.83 7.00
C VAL A 195 -16.08 2.10 5.73
N ALA A 196 -15.96 1.26 4.70
CA ALA A 196 -16.59 1.44 3.40
C ALA A 196 -18.13 1.33 3.42
N SER A 197 -18.67 0.55 4.37
CA SER A 197 -20.11 0.37 4.61
C SER A 197 -20.73 1.52 5.40
N GLY A 198 -19.90 2.38 5.99
CA GLY A 198 -20.39 3.43 6.88
C GLY A 198 -20.55 2.99 8.33
N SER A 199 -20.19 1.74 8.69
CA SER A 199 -20.36 1.19 10.04
C SER A 199 -19.49 1.90 11.09
N VAL A 200 -18.34 2.44 10.68
CA VAL A 200 -17.41 3.22 11.51
C VAL A 200 -16.80 4.38 10.74
N ASP A 201 -16.28 5.39 11.45
CA ASP A 201 -15.54 6.51 10.87
C ASP A 201 -14.14 6.10 10.42
N PHE A 202 -13.48 5.27 11.23
CA PHE A 202 -12.19 4.68 10.93
C PHE A 202 -12.05 3.28 11.53
N ALA A 203 -11.05 2.51 11.08
CA ALA A 203 -10.73 1.22 11.65
C ALA A 203 -9.21 1.00 11.70
N LEU A 204 -8.77 0.24 12.71
CA LEU A 204 -7.38 -0.15 12.88
C LEU A 204 -7.12 -1.53 12.30
N GLY A 205 -5.97 -1.69 11.66
CA GLY A 205 -5.45 -2.98 11.25
C GLY A 205 -3.92 -2.96 11.23
N ILE A 206 -3.32 -4.09 10.86
CA ILE A 206 -1.86 -4.19 10.71
C ILE A 206 -1.55 -4.06 9.23
N ASP A 207 -0.57 -3.22 8.87
CA ASP A 207 0.06 -3.23 7.55
C ASP A 207 1.46 -3.83 7.68
N THR A 208 1.66 -5.04 7.15
CA THR A 208 2.98 -5.68 7.09
C THR A 208 3.48 -5.68 5.65
N THR A 209 2.65 -6.19 4.74
CA THR A 209 3.00 -6.40 3.32
C THR A 209 2.12 -5.61 2.36
N GLY A 210 1.26 -4.72 2.88
CA GLY A 210 0.20 -4.05 2.11
C GLY A 210 -1.20 -4.26 2.68
N ASP A 211 -1.29 -4.86 3.85
CA ASP A 211 -2.52 -5.34 4.46
C ASP A 211 -3.55 -4.26 4.81
N ILE A 212 -3.16 -2.97 4.82
CA ILE A 212 -4.08 -1.82 4.89
C ILE A 212 -4.25 -1.18 3.52
N ARG A 213 -3.16 -1.01 2.78
CA ARG A 213 -3.12 -0.29 1.49
C ARG A 213 -3.90 -0.99 0.38
N ILE A 214 -3.85 -2.32 0.32
CA ILE A 214 -4.57 -3.12 -0.68
C ILE A 214 -6.09 -3.08 -0.39
N PRO A 215 -6.58 -3.42 0.83
CA PRO A 215 -7.99 -3.27 1.16
C PRO A 215 -8.53 -1.85 0.99
N ALA A 216 -7.75 -0.82 1.34
CA ALA A 216 -8.13 0.57 1.12
C ALA A 216 -8.46 0.85 -0.36
N SER A 217 -7.56 0.43 -1.25
CA SER A 217 -7.75 0.57 -2.69
C SER A 217 -9.00 -0.17 -3.18
N LEU A 218 -9.16 -1.43 -2.78
CA LEU A 218 -10.25 -2.29 -3.27
C LEU A 218 -11.62 -1.81 -2.74
N CYS A 219 -11.69 -1.43 -1.47
CA CYS A 219 -12.92 -0.97 -0.82
C CYS A 219 -13.22 0.52 -1.08
N GLY A 220 -12.34 1.24 -1.77
CA GLY A 220 -12.54 2.65 -2.11
C GLY A 220 -12.50 3.58 -0.89
N VAL A 221 -11.68 3.26 0.11
CA VAL A 221 -11.47 4.06 1.32
C VAL A 221 -10.02 4.52 1.40
N ILE A 222 -9.71 5.44 2.32
CA ILE A 222 -8.33 5.92 2.49
C ILE A 222 -7.60 4.96 3.43
N GLY A 223 -6.40 4.54 3.04
CA GLY A 223 -5.54 3.69 3.86
C GLY A 223 -4.25 4.41 4.21
N TYR A 224 -3.92 4.49 5.48
CA TYR A 224 -2.71 5.12 5.98
C TYR A 224 -1.82 4.08 6.67
N ARG A 225 -0.63 3.89 6.12
CA ARG A 225 0.48 3.19 6.75
C ARG A 225 1.42 4.25 7.35
N PRO A 226 1.53 4.34 8.68
CA PRO A 226 2.46 5.27 9.30
C PRO A 226 3.92 4.86 9.05
N SER A 227 4.84 5.76 9.34
CA SER A 227 6.25 5.40 9.46
C SER A 227 6.44 4.27 10.47
N HIS A 228 7.36 3.34 10.17
CA HIS A 228 7.62 2.19 11.03
C HIS A 228 8.05 2.63 12.44
N GLY A 229 7.40 2.08 13.46
CA GLY A 229 7.63 2.40 14.88
C GLY A 229 6.91 3.66 15.39
N LEU A 230 6.13 4.35 14.56
CA LEU A 230 5.45 5.58 14.96
C LEU A 230 4.24 5.35 15.86
N ILE A 231 3.41 4.35 15.54
CA ILE A 231 2.28 3.93 16.37
C ILE A 231 2.68 2.64 17.10
N SER A 232 2.43 2.59 18.40
CA SER A 232 2.76 1.45 19.26
C SER A 232 2.06 0.17 18.80
N THR A 233 2.81 -0.93 18.74
CA THR A 233 2.30 -2.29 18.48
C THR A 233 2.09 -3.10 19.77
N VAL A 234 2.17 -2.46 20.95
CA VAL A 234 1.92 -3.15 22.22
C VAL A 234 0.46 -3.60 22.30
N GLY A 235 0.25 -4.89 22.56
CA GLY A 235 -1.06 -5.54 22.53
C GLY A 235 -1.58 -5.80 21.10
N VAL A 236 -0.67 -5.89 20.13
CA VAL A 236 -0.99 -6.28 18.74
C VAL A 236 -0.23 -7.56 18.43
N VAL A 237 -0.91 -8.57 17.88
CA VAL A 237 -0.29 -9.86 17.54
C VAL A 237 0.75 -9.63 16.43
N PRO A 238 2.03 -9.99 16.64
CA PRO A 238 3.09 -9.65 15.70
C PRO A 238 3.03 -10.56 14.47
N ASN A 239 3.10 -9.97 13.28
CA ASN A 239 3.29 -10.72 12.04
C ASN A 239 4.78 -10.72 11.66
N SER A 240 5.37 -9.54 11.49
CA SER A 240 6.80 -9.34 11.29
C SER A 240 7.18 -8.02 11.96
N GLY A 241 7.69 -8.08 13.19
CA GLY A 241 7.90 -6.88 14.01
C GLY A 241 8.75 -5.79 13.34
N SER A 242 9.63 -6.17 12.39
CA SER A 242 10.44 -5.20 11.67
C SER A 242 9.74 -4.56 10.46
N LEU A 243 8.60 -5.10 10.02
CA LEU A 243 7.75 -4.58 8.93
C LEU A 243 6.40 -4.04 9.42
N ASP A 244 5.89 -4.54 10.55
CA ASP A 244 4.57 -4.25 11.08
C ASP A 244 4.37 -2.77 11.39
N CYS A 245 3.22 -2.24 10.99
CA CYS A 245 2.73 -0.92 11.35
C CYS A 245 1.25 -1.03 11.70
N VAL A 246 0.81 -0.39 12.78
CA VAL A 246 -0.62 -0.17 13.02
C VAL A 246 -1.11 0.85 11.99
N GLY A 247 -1.82 0.40 10.98
CA GLY A 247 -2.39 1.26 9.94
C GLY A 247 -3.84 1.63 10.22
N ILE A 248 -4.28 2.71 9.58
CA ILE A 248 -5.61 3.29 9.77
C ILE A 248 -6.34 3.32 8.44
N LEU A 249 -7.56 2.81 8.43
CA LEU A 249 -8.51 2.96 7.33
C LEU A 249 -9.54 4.02 7.73
N ALA A 250 -9.84 4.97 6.84
CA ALA A 250 -10.78 6.04 7.15
C ALA A 250 -11.61 6.47 5.94
N ARG A 251 -12.81 7.00 6.21
CA ARG A 251 -13.71 7.53 5.16
C ARG A 251 -13.25 8.88 4.59
N SER A 252 -12.49 9.66 5.36
CA SER A 252 -12.06 11.01 4.96
C SER A 252 -10.67 11.35 5.47
N SER A 253 -9.94 12.19 4.71
CA SER A 253 -8.64 12.73 5.11
C SER A 253 -8.71 13.51 6.42
N SER A 254 -9.83 14.17 6.68
CA SER A 254 -10.06 14.94 7.91
C SER A 254 -9.98 14.04 9.15
N VAL A 255 -10.49 12.81 9.09
CA VAL A 255 -10.39 11.86 10.20
C VAL A 255 -8.93 11.45 10.42
N LEU A 256 -8.22 11.08 9.36
CA LEU A 256 -6.78 10.72 9.48
C LEU A 256 -5.94 11.86 10.04
N ARG A 257 -6.19 13.10 9.59
CA ARG A 257 -5.48 14.27 10.06
C ARG A 257 -5.76 14.57 11.54
N ARG A 258 -7.02 14.41 11.97
CA ARG A 258 -7.42 14.52 13.38
C ARG A 258 -6.70 13.49 14.25
N LEU A 259 -6.65 12.23 13.79
CA LEU A 259 -5.96 11.14 14.48
C LEU A 259 -4.45 11.39 14.54
N ALA A 260 -3.82 11.76 13.43
CA ALA A 260 -2.38 12.00 13.37
C ALA A 260 -1.92 13.20 14.21
N ASN A 261 -2.69 14.29 14.26
CA ASN A 261 -2.32 15.44 15.10
C ASN A 261 -2.27 15.11 16.59
N GLN A 262 -2.97 14.07 17.04
CA GLN A 262 -3.00 13.65 18.44
C GLN A 262 -2.06 12.49 18.72
N LEU A 263 -2.15 11.42 17.93
CA LEU A 263 -1.35 10.21 18.13
C LEU A 263 0.14 10.46 17.95
N LEU A 264 0.52 11.46 17.16
CA LEU A 264 1.92 11.67 16.82
C LEU A 264 2.67 12.55 17.84
N HIS A 265 1.99 13.37 18.66
CA HIS A 265 2.63 14.34 19.58
C HIS A 265 3.83 15.10 18.99
N LEU A 266 3.94 15.17 17.65
CA LEU A 266 5.10 15.70 16.97
C LEU A 266 5.01 17.21 17.04
N ASN A 267 6.13 17.85 17.40
CA ASN A 267 6.29 19.29 17.28
C ASN A 267 5.77 19.72 15.91
N GLN A 268 4.77 20.60 15.90
CA GLN A 268 4.24 21.26 14.69
C GLN A 268 5.28 22.22 14.07
N ALA A 269 6.56 21.89 14.15
CA ALA A 269 7.66 22.70 13.67
C ALA A 269 7.60 22.77 12.14
N ASN A 270 7.06 23.88 11.65
CA ASN A 270 7.40 24.52 10.37
C ASN A 270 7.30 23.72 9.05
N HIS A 271 6.46 22.69 8.94
CA HIS A 271 6.14 22.13 7.60
C HIS A 271 5.37 23.09 6.68
N LYS A 272 4.85 24.21 7.21
CA LYS A 272 4.20 25.25 6.39
C LYS A 272 5.17 25.94 5.41
N SER A 273 6.48 25.83 5.60
CA SER A 273 7.50 26.51 4.78
C SER A 273 8.21 25.60 3.76
N VAL A 274 7.92 24.29 3.73
CA VAL A 274 8.59 23.37 2.79
C VAL A 274 7.79 23.29 1.50
N SER A 275 8.48 23.57 0.38
CA SER A 275 7.96 23.43 -0.97
C SER A 275 7.67 21.95 -1.26
N ARG A 276 6.47 21.62 -1.76
CA ARG A 276 6.06 20.24 -2.04
C ARG A 276 6.46 19.83 -3.44
N GLN A 277 7.24 18.77 -3.58
CA GLN A 277 7.65 18.22 -4.88
C GLN A 277 7.00 16.85 -5.09
N LEU A 278 6.10 16.76 -6.07
CA LEU A 278 5.57 15.45 -6.49
C LEU A 278 6.58 14.75 -7.41
N VAL A 279 7.00 13.55 -7.03
CA VAL A 279 7.94 12.71 -7.77
C VAL A 279 7.18 11.49 -8.29
N PHE A 280 6.88 11.46 -9.58
CA PHE A 280 6.14 10.37 -10.21
C PHE A 280 7.09 9.26 -10.67
N ALA A 281 6.92 8.05 -10.13
CA ALA A 281 7.62 6.84 -10.58
C ALA A 281 7.03 6.35 -11.91
N ARG A 282 7.47 6.93 -13.02
CA ARG A 282 6.84 6.77 -14.34
C ARG A 282 6.87 5.31 -14.80
N ASP A 283 8.03 4.71 -14.66
CA ASP A 283 8.34 3.31 -14.94
C ASP A 283 7.43 2.33 -14.18
N LEU A 284 7.09 2.61 -12.92
CA LEU A 284 6.12 1.80 -12.17
C LEU A 284 4.69 1.92 -12.73
N PHE A 285 4.27 3.11 -13.18
CA PHE A 285 2.97 3.28 -13.85
C PHE A 285 2.93 2.63 -15.24
N ASP A 286 4.06 2.60 -15.94
CA ASP A 286 4.19 1.97 -17.26
C ASP A 286 4.16 0.43 -17.17
N LEU A 287 4.79 -0.14 -16.14
CA LEU A 287 4.89 -1.58 -15.93
C LEU A 287 3.55 -2.27 -15.64
N PHE A 288 2.63 -1.62 -14.92
CA PHE A 288 1.42 -2.27 -14.39
C PHE A 288 0.13 -1.92 -15.15
N GLU A 289 0.23 -1.52 -16.43
CA GLU A 289 -0.91 -1.19 -17.32
C GLU A 289 -1.92 -0.13 -16.82
N LEU A 290 -1.64 0.48 -15.66
CA LEU A 290 -2.28 1.68 -15.15
C LEU A 290 -1.60 2.91 -15.77
N ARG A 291 -1.51 2.94 -17.11
CA ARG A 291 -0.80 4.02 -17.79
C ARG A 291 -1.52 5.36 -17.64
N ALA A 292 -0.99 6.10 -16.67
CA ALA A 292 -0.97 7.54 -16.51
C ALA A 292 -2.26 8.25 -16.09
N GLU A 293 -3.44 7.63 -16.05
CA GLU A 293 -4.67 8.35 -15.66
C GLU A 293 -4.66 8.79 -14.18
N GLY A 294 -4.23 7.93 -13.25
CA GLY A 294 -4.07 8.31 -11.85
C GLY A 294 -2.95 9.34 -11.65
N ALA A 295 -1.82 9.16 -12.34
CA ALA A 295 -0.71 10.09 -12.30
C ALA A 295 -1.08 11.47 -12.89
N TYR A 296 -1.77 11.51 -14.03
CA TYR A 296 -2.27 12.73 -14.66
C TYR A 296 -3.36 13.38 -13.83
N ALA A 297 -4.30 12.63 -13.27
CA ALA A 297 -5.33 13.19 -12.40
C ALA A 297 -4.71 13.91 -11.19
N VAL A 298 -3.65 13.33 -10.60
CA VAL A 298 -2.89 13.95 -9.52
C VAL A 298 -2.09 15.16 -10.01
N ALA A 299 -1.38 15.04 -11.14
CA ALA A 299 -0.58 16.13 -11.70
C ALA A 299 -1.44 17.34 -12.10
N ASP A 300 -2.59 17.10 -12.73
CA ASP A 300 -3.57 18.12 -13.09
C ASP A 300 -4.17 18.78 -11.85
N LEU A 301 -4.42 18.01 -10.78
CA LEU A 301 -4.96 18.56 -9.54
C LEU A 301 -4.01 19.56 -8.87
N VAL A 302 -2.69 19.33 -8.96
CA VAL A 302 -1.70 20.23 -8.34
C VAL A 302 -1.17 21.32 -9.26
N LYS A 303 -1.48 21.27 -10.56
CA LYS A 303 -1.00 22.23 -11.54
C LYS A 303 -1.43 23.66 -11.19
N GLY A 304 -0.45 24.56 -11.05
CA GLY A 304 -0.69 25.97 -10.75
C GLY A 304 -1.04 26.28 -9.29
N ARG A 305 -0.91 25.32 -8.36
CA ARG A 305 -1.16 25.55 -6.93
C ARG A 305 0.09 26.11 -6.23
N SER A 306 -0.11 27.13 -5.39
CA SER A 306 0.93 27.69 -4.54
C SER A 306 1.46 26.64 -3.54
N GLY A 307 2.78 26.59 -3.36
CA GLY A 307 3.43 25.64 -2.43
C GLY A 307 3.69 24.25 -3.02
N TYR A 308 3.44 24.06 -4.31
CA TYR A 308 3.88 22.90 -5.08
C TYR A 308 4.90 23.33 -6.15
N GLU A 309 5.96 22.54 -6.29
CA GLU A 309 6.89 22.64 -7.42
C GLU A 309 6.33 21.95 -8.65
N SER A 310 6.97 22.20 -9.79
CA SER A 310 6.70 21.43 -11.00
C SER A 310 6.88 19.93 -10.75
N PRO A 311 5.89 19.09 -11.12
CA PRO A 311 6.01 17.64 -11.03
C PRO A 311 7.31 17.11 -11.65
N MET A 312 8.03 16.29 -10.89
CA MET A 312 9.19 15.55 -11.35
C MET A 312 8.78 14.14 -11.76
N HIS A 313 9.44 13.59 -12.77
CA HIS A 313 9.32 12.18 -13.12
C HIS A 313 10.67 11.49 -12.91
N VAL A 314 10.64 10.30 -12.34
CA VAL A 314 11.82 9.48 -12.09
C VAL A 314 11.63 8.08 -12.69
N ASP A 315 12.74 7.49 -13.11
CA ASP A 315 12.87 6.05 -13.32
C ASP A 315 13.22 5.42 -11.97
N PHE A 316 12.18 5.03 -11.22
CA PHE A 316 12.31 4.59 -9.84
C PHE A 316 13.03 3.25 -9.73
N ILE A 317 12.77 2.32 -10.65
CA ILE A 317 13.41 1.02 -10.75
C ILE A 317 14.91 1.20 -10.93
N GLN A 318 15.33 2.08 -11.84
CA GLN A 318 16.75 2.36 -12.04
C GLN A 318 17.39 3.02 -10.82
N HIS A 319 16.67 3.93 -10.15
CA HIS A 319 17.14 4.55 -8.90
C HIS A 319 17.37 3.50 -7.80
N VAL A 320 16.42 2.59 -7.59
CA VAL A 320 16.54 1.50 -6.61
C VAL A 320 17.68 0.54 -6.98
N ALA A 321 17.82 0.18 -8.26
CA ALA A 321 18.91 -0.69 -8.72
C ALA A 321 20.30 -0.10 -8.44
N SER A 322 20.42 1.23 -8.48
CA SER A 322 21.66 1.97 -8.17
C SER A 322 21.89 2.09 -6.66
N GLU A 323 20.88 2.52 -5.91
CA GLU A 323 21.03 2.92 -4.51
C GLU A 323 20.87 1.78 -3.49
N VAL A 324 20.38 0.62 -3.92
CA VAL A 324 20.12 -0.56 -3.08
C VAL A 324 20.91 -1.78 -3.59
N PRO A 325 22.26 -1.73 -3.55
CA PRO A 325 23.12 -2.77 -4.12
C PRO A 325 22.89 -4.15 -3.51
N SER A 326 22.41 -4.23 -2.27
CA SER A 326 22.10 -5.51 -1.60
C SER A 326 20.99 -6.30 -2.29
N LEU A 327 20.12 -5.64 -3.08
CA LEU A 327 19.08 -6.34 -3.85
C LEU A 327 19.63 -7.23 -4.96
N ARG A 328 20.88 -7.01 -5.43
CA ARG A 328 21.51 -7.85 -6.46
C ARG A 328 21.55 -9.33 -6.10
N ARG A 329 21.44 -9.68 -4.82
CA ARG A 329 21.38 -11.08 -4.36
C ARG A 329 20.06 -11.79 -4.70
N PHE A 330 19.03 -11.05 -5.10
CA PHE A 330 17.69 -11.58 -5.37
C PHE A 330 17.39 -11.71 -6.87
N TYR A 331 18.33 -11.38 -7.76
CA TYR A 331 18.17 -11.51 -9.20
C TYR A 331 19.51 -11.78 -9.90
N LYS A 332 19.46 -12.27 -11.15
CA LYS A 332 20.67 -12.60 -11.95
C LYS A 332 21.26 -11.35 -12.61
N GLU A 333 22.56 -11.37 -12.90
CA GLU A 333 23.25 -10.21 -13.52
C GLU A 333 22.68 -9.80 -14.89
N ASP A 334 22.15 -10.77 -15.65
CA ASP A 334 21.55 -10.58 -16.98
C ASP A 334 20.03 -10.33 -16.94
N ALA A 335 19.43 -10.20 -15.75
CA ALA A 335 17.99 -10.04 -15.61
C ALA A 335 17.50 -8.66 -16.07
N ASN A 336 16.32 -8.62 -16.70
CA ASN A 336 15.63 -7.37 -17.00
C ASN A 336 15.24 -6.64 -15.71
N LEU A 337 15.87 -5.50 -15.43
CA LEU A 337 15.67 -4.71 -14.21
C LEU A 337 14.21 -4.31 -13.99
N SER A 338 13.45 -4.08 -15.07
CA SER A 338 12.04 -3.66 -15.00
C SER A 338 11.18 -4.67 -14.24
N GLU A 339 11.50 -5.95 -14.34
CA GLU A 339 10.80 -7.03 -13.62
C GLU A 339 11.59 -7.47 -12.38
N ALA A 340 12.92 -7.52 -12.50
CA ALA A 340 13.79 -8.05 -11.46
C ALA A 340 13.74 -7.22 -10.18
N ILE A 341 13.76 -5.89 -10.26
CA ILE A 341 13.80 -5.03 -9.06
C ILE A 341 12.48 -5.09 -8.27
N PRO A 342 11.30 -4.92 -8.87
CA PRO A 342 10.03 -5.10 -8.15
C PRO A 342 9.90 -6.50 -7.53
N ASN A 343 10.32 -7.54 -8.23
CA ASN A 343 10.29 -8.91 -7.73
C ASN A 343 11.27 -9.12 -6.56
N ALA A 344 12.48 -8.57 -6.66
CA ALA A 344 13.51 -8.63 -5.63
C ALA A 344 13.06 -7.96 -4.33
N LEU A 345 12.45 -6.78 -4.43
CA LEU A 345 11.88 -6.08 -3.26
C LEU A 345 10.79 -6.93 -2.58
N SER A 346 9.83 -7.45 -3.35
CA SER A 346 8.78 -8.30 -2.77
C SER A 346 9.34 -9.58 -2.15
N SER A 347 10.37 -10.17 -2.76
CA SER A 347 11.05 -11.37 -2.25
C SER A 347 11.76 -11.09 -0.94
N ALA A 348 12.51 -9.99 -0.83
CA ALA A 348 13.16 -9.58 0.40
C ALA A 348 12.13 -9.33 1.52
N MET A 349 11.03 -8.65 1.22
CA MET A 349 9.94 -8.41 2.17
C MET A 349 9.35 -9.73 2.69
N TYR A 350 9.02 -10.67 1.80
CA TYR A 350 8.43 -11.95 2.18
C TYR A 350 9.41 -12.86 2.94
N SER A 351 10.69 -12.86 2.58
CA SER A 351 11.71 -13.62 3.31
C SER A 351 11.81 -13.13 4.76
N LEU A 352 11.81 -11.81 4.95
CA LEU A 352 11.86 -11.21 6.29
C LEU A 352 10.57 -11.49 7.08
N GLN A 353 9.41 -11.32 6.44
CA GLN A 353 8.11 -11.62 7.05
C GLN A 353 8.05 -13.06 7.53
N ARG A 354 8.37 -14.04 6.68
CA ARG A 354 8.28 -15.47 7.01
C ARG A 354 9.24 -15.86 8.13
N TYR A 355 10.45 -15.32 8.11
CA TYR A 355 11.45 -15.58 9.14
C TYR A 355 10.99 -15.06 10.51
N GLU A 356 10.58 -13.79 10.58
CA GLU A 356 10.15 -13.18 11.83
C GLU A 356 8.83 -13.78 12.33
N TRP A 357 7.89 -14.08 11.42
CA TRP A 357 6.63 -14.74 11.77
C TRP A 357 6.89 -16.10 12.41
N ARG A 358 7.73 -16.95 11.80
CA ARG A 358 8.09 -18.23 12.42
C ARG A 358 8.73 -17.98 13.78
N ARG A 359 9.71 -17.09 13.89
CA ARG A 359 10.39 -16.81 15.16
C ARG A 359 9.40 -16.41 16.27
N ASN A 360 8.36 -15.66 15.96
CA ASN A 360 7.36 -15.21 16.92
C ASN A 360 6.42 -16.34 17.37
N HIS A 361 6.14 -17.31 16.49
CA HIS A 361 5.05 -18.28 16.67
C HIS A 361 5.50 -19.75 16.67
N ASP A 362 6.81 -20.03 16.61
CA ASP A 362 7.37 -21.39 16.47
C ASP A 362 7.04 -22.30 17.67
N GLU A 363 6.97 -21.73 18.87
CA GLU A 363 6.58 -22.46 20.09
C GLU A 363 5.12 -22.91 19.99
N TRP A 364 4.20 -21.97 19.73
CA TRP A 364 2.78 -22.26 19.54
C TRP A 364 2.54 -23.29 18.42
N LEU A 365 3.22 -23.16 17.27
CA LEU A 365 3.10 -24.13 16.17
C LEU A 365 3.47 -25.56 16.59
N LYS A 366 4.49 -25.72 17.43
CA LYS A 366 4.96 -27.04 17.90
C LYS A 366 4.03 -27.66 18.93
N GLU A 367 3.52 -26.84 19.85
CA GLU A 367 2.69 -27.28 20.96
C GLU A 367 1.24 -27.49 20.55
N ALA A 368 0.61 -26.47 19.95
CA ALA A 368 -0.80 -26.50 19.58
C ALA A 368 -1.09 -27.33 18.33
N ARG A 369 -0.11 -27.48 17.42
CA ARG A 369 -0.27 -28.17 16.12
C ARG A 369 -1.54 -27.71 15.38
N PRO A 370 -1.67 -26.40 15.14
CA PRO A 370 -2.91 -25.80 14.67
C PRO A 370 -3.31 -26.32 13.29
N GLU A 371 -4.62 -26.42 13.06
CA GLU A 371 -5.14 -26.55 11.72
C GLU A 371 -5.03 -25.19 11.01
N ILE A 372 -4.29 -25.16 9.91
CA ILE A 372 -4.04 -23.96 9.09
C ILE A 372 -4.56 -24.21 7.68
N SER A 373 -5.26 -23.25 7.10
CA SER A 373 -5.77 -23.38 5.73
C SER A 373 -4.65 -23.70 4.73
N SER A 374 -4.96 -24.46 3.67
CA SER A 374 -3.97 -24.90 2.68
C SER A 374 -3.24 -23.73 2.01
N THR A 375 -3.91 -22.59 1.79
CA THR A 375 -3.31 -21.37 1.23
C THR A 375 -2.28 -20.76 2.18
N VAL A 376 -2.60 -20.63 3.46
CA VAL A 376 -1.72 -20.01 4.45
C VAL A 376 -0.62 -20.97 4.87
N SER A 377 -0.90 -22.27 4.92
CA SER A 377 0.03 -23.33 5.28
C SER A 377 1.30 -23.28 4.43
N ARG A 378 1.21 -23.03 3.11
CA ARG A 378 2.39 -22.87 2.25
C ARG A 378 3.28 -21.71 2.71
N ARG A 379 2.71 -20.59 3.14
CA ARG A 379 3.47 -19.40 3.59
C ARG A 379 4.07 -19.59 4.99
N VAL A 380 3.31 -20.21 5.88
CA VAL A 380 3.73 -20.56 7.24
C VAL A 380 4.85 -21.61 7.24
N HIS A 381 4.76 -22.62 6.36
CA HIS A 381 5.73 -23.72 6.28
C HIS A 381 6.91 -23.43 5.33
N ALA A 382 6.76 -22.52 4.36
CA ALA A 382 7.89 -22.01 3.56
C ALA A 382 8.87 -21.13 4.36
N SER A 383 8.70 -21.06 5.67
CA SER A 383 9.66 -20.56 6.63
C SER A 383 10.98 -21.32 6.54
N VAL A 384 11.99 -20.67 5.96
CA VAL A 384 13.36 -21.14 5.95
C VAL A 384 14.00 -20.77 7.29
N THR A 385 14.82 -21.65 7.85
CA THR A 385 15.86 -21.23 8.80
C THR A 385 16.85 -20.39 8.01
N LEU A 386 16.63 -19.08 7.92
CA LEU A 386 17.60 -18.20 7.28
C LEU A 386 18.89 -18.21 8.10
N GLY A 387 20.02 -18.28 7.41
CA GLY A 387 21.32 -18.06 8.04
C GLY A 387 21.44 -16.63 8.57
N GLU A 388 22.32 -16.41 9.54
CA GLU A 388 22.56 -15.08 10.11
C GLU A 388 22.98 -14.06 9.02
N ASP A 389 23.79 -14.49 8.05
CA ASP A 389 24.22 -13.68 6.91
C ASP A 389 23.06 -13.25 6.01
N GLU A 390 22.08 -14.14 5.78
CA GLU A 390 20.89 -13.84 4.96
C GLU A 390 19.98 -12.85 5.68
N LEU A 391 19.83 -12.97 6.99
CA LEU A 391 19.07 -12.02 7.80
C LEU A 391 19.72 -10.64 7.80
N GLN A 392 21.05 -10.57 7.97
CA GLN A 392 21.80 -9.32 7.89
C GLN A 392 21.65 -8.66 6.51
N LEU A 393 21.65 -9.44 5.43
CA LEU A 393 21.39 -8.96 4.07
C LEU A 393 19.99 -8.34 3.95
N LEU A 394 18.95 -8.98 4.50
CA LEU A 394 17.58 -8.46 4.47
C LEU A 394 17.45 -7.12 5.22
N TYR A 395 18.04 -6.98 6.40
CA TYR A 395 18.08 -5.70 7.11
C TYR A 395 18.89 -4.65 6.36
N ARG A 396 19.96 -5.05 5.66
CA ARG A 396 20.74 -4.13 4.82
C ARG A 396 19.93 -3.57 3.67
N VAL A 397 19.15 -4.41 2.97
CA VAL A 397 18.22 -3.96 1.92
C VAL A 397 17.26 -2.89 2.45
N ARG A 398 16.74 -3.05 3.66
CA ARG A 398 15.84 -2.06 4.29
C ARG A 398 16.52 -0.72 4.53
N ILE A 399 17.73 -0.75 5.11
CA ILE A 399 18.52 0.46 5.40
C ILE A 399 18.85 1.19 4.10
N GLU A 400 19.34 0.47 3.09
CA GLU A 400 19.68 1.02 1.79
C GLU A 400 18.45 1.62 1.09
N LEU A 401 17.30 0.93 1.09
CA LEU A 401 16.07 1.42 0.48
C LEU A 401 15.53 2.67 1.20
N ARG A 402 15.57 2.69 2.55
CA ARG A 402 15.21 3.90 3.32
C ARG A 402 16.10 5.08 2.93
N ARG A 403 17.41 4.87 2.84
CA ARG A 403 18.37 5.89 2.40
C ARG A 403 18.09 6.33 0.97
N ALA A 404 17.82 5.40 0.05
CA ALA A 404 17.52 5.68 -1.35
C ALA A 404 16.29 6.59 -1.49
N LEU A 405 15.22 6.32 -0.73
CA LEU A 405 14.03 7.18 -0.68
C LEU A 405 14.33 8.54 -0.04
N GLY A 406 15.13 8.58 1.03
CA GLY A 406 15.59 9.82 1.67
C GLY A 406 16.34 10.74 0.70
N THR A 407 17.26 10.18 -0.08
CA THR A 407 18.01 10.93 -1.11
C THR A 407 17.10 11.43 -2.23
N LEU A 408 16.17 10.60 -2.69
CA LEU A 408 15.26 10.93 -3.79
C LEU A 408 14.25 12.01 -3.40
N LEU A 409 13.64 11.88 -2.22
CA LEU A 409 12.51 12.71 -1.81
C LEU A 409 12.94 13.93 -1.00
N LYS A 410 14.04 13.84 -0.23
CA LYS A 410 14.43 14.90 0.72
C LYS A 410 13.25 15.25 1.65
N ASP A 411 13.23 16.45 2.21
CA ASP A 411 12.21 16.85 3.21
C ASP A 411 10.85 17.25 2.60
N GLY A 412 10.81 17.57 1.29
CA GLY A 412 9.61 18.07 0.60
C GLY A 412 9.05 17.14 -0.47
N GLY A 413 9.69 16.01 -0.72
CA GLY A 413 9.34 15.09 -1.79
C GLY A 413 8.24 14.12 -1.41
N ILE A 414 7.38 13.86 -2.38
CA ILE A 414 6.27 12.90 -2.28
C ILE A 414 6.36 11.99 -3.49
N LEU A 415 6.69 10.72 -3.24
CA LEU A 415 6.68 9.71 -4.29
C LEU A 415 5.22 9.35 -4.61
N VAL A 416 4.87 9.42 -5.88
CA VAL A 416 3.56 9.02 -6.40
C VAL A 416 3.73 7.71 -7.16
N VAL A 417 3.03 6.66 -6.70
CA VAL A 417 3.07 5.30 -7.28
C VAL A 417 1.66 4.73 -7.42
N PRO A 418 1.41 3.78 -8.33
CA PRO A 418 0.15 3.03 -8.31
C PRO A 418 0.01 2.27 -6.99
N THR A 419 -1.22 2.12 -6.49
CA THR A 419 -1.45 1.29 -5.29
C THR A 419 -1.55 -0.20 -5.63
N LEU A 420 -2.31 -0.52 -6.69
CA LEU A 420 -2.46 -1.89 -7.18
C LEU A 420 -1.63 -2.06 -8.46
N GLY A 421 -0.92 -3.18 -8.58
CA GLY A 421 -0.24 -3.59 -9.80
C GLY A 421 -1.02 -4.63 -10.61
N ASP A 422 -2.06 -5.18 -10.01
CA ASP A 422 -2.89 -6.26 -10.54
C ASP A 422 -4.35 -5.79 -10.69
N PRO A 423 -5.11 -6.35 -11.64
CA PRO A 423 -6.55 -6.15 -11.67
C PRO A 423 -7.19 -6.73 -10.40
N PRO A 424 -8.19 -6.05 -9.81
CA PRO A 424 -8.97 -6.58 -8.69
C PRO A 424 -9.56 -7.95 -9.01
N LEU A 425 -9.47 -8.89 -8.07
CA LEU A 425 -10.02 -10.23 -8.27
C LEU A 425 -11.51 -10.23 -8.06
N GLU A 426 -12.21 -11.10 -8.78
CA GLU A 426 -13.64 -11.27 -8.58
C GLU A 426 -13.93 -11.92 -7.22
N PHE A 427 -15.00 -11.48 -6.59
CA PHE A 427 -15.48 -12.03 -5.34
C PHE A 427 -15.73 -13.54 -5.48
N LYS A 428 -15.18 -14.35 -4.56
CA LYS A 428 -15.20 -15.82 -4.60
C LYS A 428 -14.54 -16.46 -5.83
N SER A 429 -13.59 -15.78 -6.49
CA SER A 429 -12.82 -16.43 -7.56
C SER A 429 -12.09 -17.67 -7.03
N LYS A 430 -12.08 -18.76 -7.80
CA LYS A 430 -11.38 -20.03 -7.46
C LYS A 430 -9.87 -19.98 -7.69
N ARG A 431 -9.27 -18.81 -7.96
CA ARG A 431 -7.82 -18.70 -8.18
C ARG A 431 -7.07 -18.99 -6.88
N ASP A 432 -5.92 -19.65 -6.98
CA ASP A 432 -5.06 -19.89 -5.81
C ASP A 432 -4.65 -18.53 -5.21
N SER A 433 -5.13 -18.25 -4.00
CA SER A 433 -4.90 -17.00 -3.27
C SER A 433 -3.43 -16.81 -2.86
N SER A 434 -2.58 -17.83 -3.02
CA SER A 434 -1.16 -17.77 -2.64
C SER A 434 -0.33 -16.79 -3.47
N GLU A 435 -0.71 -16.53 -4.72
CA GLU A 435 -0.01 -15.63 -5.67
C GLU A 435 -0.84 -14.41 -6.09
N CYS A 436 -2.01 -14.25 -5.47
CA CYS A 436 -2.87 -13.10 -5.71
C CYS A 436 -2.16 -11.81 -5.31
N TYR A 437 -2.30 -10.79 -6.16
CA TYR A 437 -1.71 -9.45 -5.97
C TYR A 437 -0.17 -9.39 -6.01
N ALA A 438 0.53 -10.32 -6.67
CA ALA A 438 1.99 -10.35 -6.72
C ALA A 438 2.64 -9.02 -7.16
N ARG A 439 2.10 -8.35 -8.19
CA ARG A 439 2.62 -7.05 -8.65
C ARG A 439 2.34 -5.94 -7.64
N SER A 440 1.16 -5.99 -7.02
CA SER A 440 0.78 -5.06 -5.95
C SER A 440 1.68 -5.22 -4.71
N MET A 441 2.18 -6.43 -4.46
CA MET A 441 3.13 -6.70 -3.38
C MET A 441 4.50 -6.09 -3.66
N SER A 442 4.93 -6.05 -4.92
CA SER A 442 6.12 -5.28 -5.31
C SER A 442 5.95 -3.79 -5.01
N LEU A 443 4.79 -3.20 -5.30
CA LEU A 443 4.51 -1.80 -4.96
C LEU A 443 4.46 -1.58 -3.44
N CYS A 444 3.80 -2.48 -2.71
CA CYS A 444 3.67 -2.37 -1.26
C CYS A 444 5.01 -2.56 -0.52
N SER A 445 5.92 -3.35 -1.08
CA SER A 445 7.24 -3.59 -0.50
C SER A 445 8.09 -2.32 -0.32
N ILE A 446 7.83 -1.27 -1.11
CA ILE A 446 8.57 0.00 -1.03
C ILE A 446 8.45 0.61 0.37
N ALA A 447 7.23 0.83 0.87
CA ALA A 447 7.00 1.38 2.21
C ALA A 447 7.24 0.35 3.32
N SER A 448 6.96 -0.94 3.08
CA SER A 448 7.17 -1.99 4.07
C SER A 448 8.64 -2.15 4.44
N LEU A 449 9.52 -2.30 3.44
CA LEU A 449 10.95 -2.47 3.67
C LEU A 449 11.60 -1.18 4.18
N SER A 450 11.31 -0.04 3.53
CA SER A 450 11.91 1.24 3.93
C SER A 450 11.36 1.76 5.27
N GLY A 451 10.17 1.33 5.69
CA GLY A 451 9.47 1.88 6.84
C GLY A 451 8.96 3.31 6.64
N CYS A 452 8.99 3.84 5.41
CA CYS A 452 8.44 5.16 5.09
C CYS A 452 6.90 5.19 5.25
N CYS A 453 6.35 6.38 5.48
CA CYS A 453 4.91 6.57 5.57
C CYS A 453 4.26 6.55 4.16
N GLN A 454 3.04 6.02 4.09
CA GLN A 454 2.28 5.91 2.85
C GLN A 454 0.79 6.13 3.07
N VAL A 455 0.16 6.88 2.16
CA VAL A 455 -1.30 7.03 2.10
C VAL A 455 -1.82 6.57 0.74
N THR A 456 -2.72 5.60 0.75
CA THR A 456 -3.52 5.17 -0.40
C THR A 456 -4.77 6.03 -0.47
N VAL A 457 -4.96 6.70 -1.60
CA VAL A 457 -6.10 7.58 -1.83
C VAL A 457 -6.97 7.03 -2.97
N PRO A 458 -8.25 6.74 -2.73
CA PRO A 458 -9.16 6.31 -3.79
C PRO A 458 -9.48 7.48 -4.72
N LEU A 459 -9.41 7.24 -6.02
CA LEU A 459 -9.78 8.20 -7.07
C LEU A 459 -11.18 7.93 -7.64
N GLY A 460 -11.72 6.73 -7.45
CA GLY A 460 -13.07 6.37 -7.91
C GLY A 460 -13.07 5.05 -8.67
N LYS A 461 -13.80 5.00 -9.80
CA LYS A 461 -13.97 3.78 -10.60
C LYS A 461 -13.47 3.97 -12.03
N ARG A 462 -12.83 2.96 -12.60
CA ARG A 462 -12.42 2.87 -14.01
C ARG A 462 -12.92 1.57 -14.61
N LYS A 463 -13.76 1.66 -15.66
CA LYS A 463 -14.37 0.48 -16.31
C LYS A 463 -15.03 -0.49 -15.31
N GLY A 464 -15.59 0.05 -14.23
CA GLY A 464 -16.20 -0.71 -13.14
C GLY A 464 -15.26 -1.15 -12.03
N SER A 465 -13.93 -1.06 -12.19
CA SER A 465 -12.93 -1.43 -11.16
C SER A 465 -12.49 -0.24 -10.31
N PRO A 466 -12.15 -0.44 -9.02
CA PRO A 466 -11.57 0.60 -8.18
C PRO A 466 -10.26 1.16 -8.76
N LEU A 467 -10.08 2.48 -8.63
CA LEU A 467 -8.86 3.19 -8.97
C LEU A 467 -8.37 3.97 -7.74
N SER A 468 -7.09 3.84 -7.43
CA SER A 468 -6.43 4.52 -6.32
C SER A 468 -4.98 4.86 -6.68
N VAL A 469 -4.40 5.81 -5.94
CA VAL A 469 -2.99 6.19 -6.05
C VAL A 469 -2.38 6.26 -4.65
N SER A 470 -1.13 5.84 -4.54
CA SER A 470 -0.36 5.89 -3.31
C SER A 470 0.59 7.08 -3.31
N PHE A 471 0.62 7.78 -2.19
CA PHE A 471 1.59 8.83 -1.89
C PHE A 471 2.51 8.36 -0.77
N LEU A 472 3.82 8.40 -0.99
CA LEU A 472 4.82 8.07 0.03
C LEU A 472 5.69 9.29 0.32
N SER A 473 6.09 9.45 1.57
CA SER A 473 7.12 10.41 1.97
C SER A 473 8.14 9.73 2.87
N VAL A 474 9.24 10.42 3.17
CA VAL A 474 10.34 9.86 3.98
C VAL A 474 9.85 9.43 5.37
N HIS A 475 10.59 8.52 6.00
CA HIS A 475 10.31 8.09 7.39
C HIS A 475 10.27 9.31 8.32
N GLY A 476 9.21 9.42 9.11
CA GLY A 476 8.94 10.53 10.04
C GLY A 476 8.17 11.72 9.42
N ALA A 477 7.95 11.75 8.11
CA ALA A 477 7.23 12.84 7.43
C ALA A 477 5.70 12.65 7.39
N ASP A 478 5.13 11.92 8.35
CA ASP A 478 3.73 11.51 8.40
C ASP A 478 2.75 12.69 8.41
N VAL A 479 2.98 13.68 9.28
CA VAL A 479 2.14 14.88 9.37
C VAL A 479 2.17 15.65 8.05
N PHE A 480 3.35 15.80 7.45
CA PHE A 480 3.53 16.45 6.15
C PHE A 480 2.74 15.75 5.05
N LEU A 481 2.81 14.41 5.00
CA LEU A 481 2.09 13.60 4.01
C LEU A 481 0.57 13.71 4.20
N LEU A 482 0.09 13.63 5.44
CA LEU A 482 -1.35 13.70 5.75
C LEU A 482 -1.95 15.09 5.51
N ASP A 483 -1.22 16.16 5.85
CA ASP A 483 -1.63 17.54 5.51
C ASP A 483 -1.77 17.71 4.00
N MET A 484 -0.85 17.13 3.23
CA MET A 484 -0.90 17.18 1.78
C MET A 484 -2.12 16.43 1.23
N VAL A 485 -2.39 15.22 1.71
CA VAL A 485 -3.58 14.44 1.30
C VAL A 485 -4.88 15.18 1.65
N ASP A 486 -4.95 15.80 2.83
CA ASP A 486 -6.11 16.59 3.24
C ASP A 486 -6.34 17.80 2.33
N ILE A 487 -5.27 18.49 1.91
CA ILE A 487 -5.34 19.58 0.92
C ILE A 487 -5.83 19.07 -0.44
N LEU A 488 -5.34 17.90 -0.89
CA LEU A 488 -5.77 17.32 -2.16
C LEU A 488 -7.27 16.96 -2.14
N GLN A 489 -7.78 16.39 -1.05
CA GLN A 489 -9.17 15.97 -0.92
C GLN A 489 -10.15 17.12 -0.61
N SER A 490 -9.77 18.08 0.24
CA SER A 490 -10.65 19.20 0.63
C SER A 490 -10.87 20.21 -0.50
N LYS A 491 -9.85 20.42 -1.36
CA LYS A 491 -9.88 21.44 -2.44
C LYS A 491 -10.14 20.86 -3.83
N GLY A 492 -10.51 19.59 -3.93
CA GLY A 492 -10.92 18.96 -5.15
C GLY A 492 -11.71 17.72 -4.82
N LYS A 493 -12.93 17.61 -5.37
CA LYS A 493 -13.59 16.32 -5.46
C LYS A 493 -12.78 15.44 -6.42
N LEU A 494 -11.73 14.81 -5.90
CA LEU A 494 -10.89 13.83 -6.58
C LEU A 494 -11.77 12.72 -7.19
N ALA A 495 -12.93 12.46 -6.59
CA ALA A 495 -13.97 11.57 -7.08
C ALA A 495 -14.97 12.17 -8.12
N SER A 496 -15.23 13.49 -8.16
CA SER A 496 -16.23 14.04 -9.11
C SER A 496 -15.68 14.44 -10.46
N ASN A 497 -14.37 14.68 -10.58
CA ASN A 497 -13.74 14.93 -11.89
C ASN A 497 -13.50 13.64 -12.69
N LEU A 498 -13.72 12.46 -12.06
CA LEU A 498 -13.70 11.16 -12.75
C LEU A 498 -15.12 10.66 -13.10
N ALA A 499 -16.18 11.29 -12.58
CA ALA A 499 -17.57 11.04 -12.98
C ALA A 499 -17.98 11.78 -14.26
N VAL A 500 -17.17 12.72 -14.74
CA VAL A 500 -17.38 13.46 -15.99
C VAL A 500 -16.16 13.31 -16.90
N ILE A 501 -15.92 12.09 -17.38
CA ILE A 501 -15.27 11.93 -18.68
C ILE A 501 -16.43 11.71 -19.66
N PRO A 502 -16.77 12.69 -20.53
CA PRO A 502 -17.82 12.49 -21.51
C PRO A 502 -17.51 11.28 -22.37
N ALA A 503 -18.55 10.54 -22.74
CA ALA A 503 -18.47 9.41 -23.66
C ALA A 503 -17.72 9.79 -24.97
N PRO A 504 -17.17 8.80 -25.70
CA PRO A 504 -16.10 8.99 -26.70
C PRO A 504 -16.44 9.82 -27.95
N SER A 505 -17.63 10.40 -28.07
CA SER A 505 -18.03 11.11 -29.29
C SER A 505 -17.39 12.49 -29.42
N ALA A 506 -17.22 13.24 -28.32
CA ALA A 506 -16.62 14.58 -28.36
C ALA A 506 -15.09 14.59 -28.56
N ASN A 507 -14.40 13.50 -28.18
CA ASN A 507 -12.94 13.44 -28.21
C ASN A 507 -12.35 13.08 -29.59
N ILE A 508 -13.16 12.55 -30.52
CA ILE A 508 -12.67 12.15 -31.86
C ILE A 508 -12.39 13.37 -32.73
N GLU A 509 -13.25 14.39 -32.72
CA GLU A 509 -13.05 15.59 -33.54
C GLU A 509 -11.86 16.42 -33.04
N VAL A 510 -11.70 16.55 -31.71
CA VAL A 510 -10.54 17.24 -31.11
C VAL A 510 -9.24 16.47 -31.38
N ALA A 511 -9.26 15.13 -31.32
CA ALA A 511 -8.10 14.31 -31.68
C ALA A 511 -7.71 14.46 -33.15
N LYS A 512 -8.69 14.55 -34.07
CA LYS A 512 -8.45 14.84 -35.48
C LYS A 512 -7.81 16.21 -35.67
N LEU A 513 -8.36 17.25 -35.04
CA LEU A 513 -7.82 18.61 -35.12
C LEU A 513 -6.39 18.70 -34.58
N LEU A 514 -6.08 18.00 -33.48
CA LEU A 514 -4.72 17.95 -32.94
C LEU A 514 -3.75 17.20 -33.86
N ASN A 515 -4.21 16.12 -34.50
CA ASN A 515 -3.40 15.44 -35.49
C ASN A 515 -3.14 16.34 -36.72
N GLU A 516 -4.12 17.10 -37.18
CA GLU A 516 -3.95 18.11 -38.25
C GLU A 516 -2.99 19.23 -37.84
N LYS A 517 -3.07 19.70 -36.58
CA LYS A 517 -2.09 20.65 -36.03
C LYS A 517 -0.69 20.06 -35.98
N GLY A 518 -0.55 18.78 -35.64
CA GLY A 518 0.73 18.07 -35.69
C GLY A 518 1.31 18.06 -37.10
N ASN A 519 0.48 17.78 -38.10
CA ASN A 519 0.88 17.82 -39.51
C ASN A 519 1.35 19.23 -39.93
N GLY A 520 0.63 20.28 -39.53
CA GLY A 520 1.04 21.66 -39.82
C GLY A 520 2.31 22.09 -39.06
N ALA A 521 2.45 21.68 -37.79
CA ALA A 521 3.61 22.01 -36.98
C ALA A 521 4.90 21.37 -37.49
N SER A 522 4.84 20.19 -38.12
CA SER A 522 6.03 19.58 -38.74
C SER A 522 6.64 20.44 -39.85
N GLU A 523 5.83 21.24 -40.54
CA GLU A 523 6.28 22.09 -41.64
C GLU A 523 6.76 23.48 -41.16
N VAL A 524 6.20 23.99 -40.05
CA VAL A 524 6.39 25.39 -39.62
C VAL A 524 7.18 25.53 -38.32
N GLU A 525 6.95 24.65 -37.35
CA GLU A 525 7.50 24.76 -35.98
C GLU A 525 8.55 23.69 -35.65
N GLY A 526 8.67 22.66 -36.48
CA GLY A 526 9.61 21.56 -36.35
C GLY A 526 9.05 20.32 -35.64
N TRP A 527 9.78 19.21 -35.79
CA TRP A 527 9.33 17.86 -35.41
C TRP A 527 9.02 17.68 -33.92
N HIS A 528 9.71 18.39 -33.03
CA HIS A 528 9.45 18.35 -31.59
C HIS A 528 8.06 18.90 -31.22
N SER A 529 7.60 19.96 -31.89
CA SER A 529 6.25 20.51 -31.70
C SER A 529 5.19 19.58 -32.29
N ALA A 530 5.45 19.02 -33.48
CA ALA A 530 4.59 18.02 -34.10
C ALA A 530 4.36 16.80 -33.19
N ILE A 531 5.42 16.28 -32.56
CA ILE A 531 5.33 15.15 -31.61
C ILE A 531 4.42 15.47 -30.42
N LYS A 532 4.43 16.69 -29.89
CA LYS A 532 3.53 17.10 -28.80
C LYS A 532 2.06 17.01 -29.24
N TYR A 533 1.75 17.54 -30.42
CA TYR A 533 0.39 17.50 -30.96
C TYR A 533 -0.08 16.07 -31.27
N TYR A 534 0.77 15.24 -31.89
CA TYR A 534 0.43 13.83 -32.13
C TYR A 534 0.27 13.04 -30.84
N SER A 535 1.12 13.31 -29.83
CA SER A 535 0.99 12.67 -28.52
C SER A 535 -0.35 13.00 -27.85
N GLU A 536 -0.81 14.24 -28.00
CA GLU A 536 -2.10 14.68 -27.50
C GLU A 536 -3.27 14.10 -28.31
N ALA A 537 -3.15 13.98 -29.64
CA ALA A 537 -4.13 13.30 -30.48
C ALA A 537 -4.27 11.81 -30.11
N ILE A 538 -3.14 11.12 -29.89
CA ILE A 538 -3.10 9.73 -29.39
C ILE A 538 -3.75 9.63 -28.01
N ARG A 539 -3.49 10.60 -27.12
CA ARG A 539 -4.09 10.64 -25.77
C ARG A 539 -5.62 10.64 -25.85
N LEU A 540 -6.19 11.41 -26.76
CA LEU A 540 -7.64 11.57 -26.94
C LEU A 540 -8.31 10.43 -27.72
N ASN A 541 -7.60 9.79 -28.66
CA ASN A 541 -8.11 8.63 -29.38
C ASN A 541 -6.99 7.61 -29.69
N ARG A 542 -6.79 6.69 -28.74
CA ARG A 542 -5.76 5.63 -28.76
C ARG A 542 -6.03 4.49 -29.73
N ARG A 543 -7.18 4.49 -30.42
CA ARG A 543 -7.55 3.43 -31.38
C ARG A 543 -7.25 3.80 -32.83
N ASN A 544 -6.75 5.01 -33.09
CA ASN A 544 -6.44 5.45 -34.43
C ASN A 544 -4.97 5.17 -34.77
N ALA A 545 -4.73 4.18 -35.63
CA ALA A 545 -3.39 3.80 -36.09
C ALA A 545 -2.62 4.96 -36.75
N SER A 546 -3.32 5.85 -37.47
CA SER A 546 -2.69 6.95 -38.19
C SER A 546 -1.94 7.94 -37.29
N TYR A 547 -2.40 8.14 -36.04
CA TYR A 547 -1.74 9.07 -35.12
C TYR A 547 -0.39 8.53 -34.65
N TYR A 548 -0.33 7.23 -34.38
CA TYR A 548 0.92 6.54 -34.07
C TYR A 548 1.88 6.58 -35.27
N CYS A 549 1.38 6.36 -36.50
CA CYS A 549 2.21 6.50 -37.70
C CYS A 549 2.76 7.91 -37.91
N ASN A 550 1.95 8.95 -37.68
CA ASN A 550 2.39 10.33 -37.86
C ASN A 550 3.44 10.72 -36.82
N ARG A 551 3.29 10.28 -35.56
CA ARG A 551 4.30 10.50 -34.53
C ARG A 551 5.57 9.70 -34.77
N ALA A 552 5.46 8.45 -35.21
CA ALA A 552 6.60 7.65 -35.63
C ALA A 552 7.37 8.31 -36.78
N ALA A 553 6.69 9.01 -37.68
CA ALA A 553 7.35 9.71 -38.79
C ALA A 553 8.17 10.89 -38.27
N ALA A 554 7.60 11.66 -37.34
CA ALA A 554 8.33 12.74 -36.69
C ALA A 554 9.52 12.23 -35.86
N PHE A 555 9.41 11.08 -35.19
CA PHE A 555 10.55 10.46 -34.50
C PHE A 555 11.64 9.96 -35.45
N LEU A 556 11.26 9.48 -36.63
CA LEU A 556 12.20 9.01 -37.64
C LEU A 556 13.06 10.17 -38.16
N GLU A 557 12.46 11.33 -38.39
CA GLU A 557 13.17 12.57 -38.76
C GLU A 557 14.13 13.06 -37.66
N LEU A 558 13.84 12.74 -36.41
CA LEU A 558 14.71 13.01 -35.26
C LEU A 558 15.69 11.86 -34.95
N SER A 559 15.77 10.83 -35.80
CA SER A 559 16.61 9.63 -35.58
C SER A 559 16.36 8.92 -34.24
N CYS A 560 15.16 9.08 -33.67
CA CYS A 560 14.75 8.44 -32.41
C CYS A 560 14.20 7.02 -32.69
N PHE A 561 15.06 6.12 -33.17
CA PHE A 561 14.63 4.83 -33.75
C PHE A 561 13.87 3.92 -32.78
N PHE A 562 14.14 4.01 -31.47
CA PHE A 562 13.42 3.24 -30.45
C PHE A 562 11.95 3.64 -30.37
N ASP A 563 11.66 4.95 -30.38
CA ASP A 563 10.30 5.47 -30.37
C ASP A 563 9.56 5.19 -31.68
N VAL A 564 10.28 5.17 -32.82
CA VAL A 564 9.73 4.74 -34.12
C VAL A 564 9.26 3.29 -34.06
N GLU A 565 10.10 2.37 -33.58
CA GLU A 565 9.74 0.96 -33.49
C GLU A 565 8.53 0.74 -32.59
N ARG A 566 8.49 1.40 -31.42
CA ARG A 566 7.36 1.32 -30.48
C ARG A 566 6.07 1.79 -31.14
N ASP A 567 6.06 2.97 -31.75
CA ASP A 567 4.85 3.57 -32.29
C ASP A 567 4.38 2.83 -33.56
N CYS A 568 5.30 2.36 -34.42
CA CYS A 568 4.94 1.53 -35.57
C CYS A 568 4.39 0.17 -35.16
N THR A 569 4.96 -0.47 -34.12
CA THR A 569 4.40 -1.72 -33.58
C THR A 569 2.97 -1.52 -33.11
N ARG A 570 2.71 -0.42 -32.38
CA ARG A 570 1.35 -0.10 -31.96
C ARG A 570 0.41 0.22 -33.12
N ALA A 571 0.89 0.90 -34.16
CA ALA A 571 0.10 1.16 -35.36
C ALA A 571 -0.29 -0.13 -36.09
N ILE A 572 0.60 -1.11 -36.17
CA ILE A 572 0.36 -2.43 -36.78
C ILE A 572 -0.63 -3.26 -35.94
N GLU A 573 -0.54 -3.22 -34.61
CA GLU A 573 -1.52 -3.87 -33.73
C GLU A 573 -2.94 -3.31 -33.92
N LEU A 574 -3.06 -2.02 -34.27
CA LEU A 574 -4.34 -1.36 -34.51
C LEU A 574 -4.84 -1.51 -35.95
N ASP A 575 -3.92 -1.58 -36.91
CA ASP A 575 -4.18 -1.79 -38.34
C ASP A 575 -3.06 -2.63 -38.96
N GLU A 576 -3.30 -3.93 -39.07
CA GLU A 576 -2.35 -4.90 -39.61
C GLU A 576 -2.05 -4.71 -41.11
N LYS A 577 -2.82 -3.85 -41.80
CA LYS A 577 -2.62 -3.53 -43.22
C LYS A 577 -1.84 -2.23 -43.42
N ASN A 578 -1.33 -1.63 -42.35
CA ASN A 578 -0.62 -0.36 -42.40
C ASN A 578 0.81 -0.52 -42.95
N VAL A 579 0.95 -0.43 -44.27
CA VAL A 579 2.23 -0.56 -44.98
C VAL A 579 3.27 0.45 -44.48
N ARG A 580 2.85 1.70 -44.22
CA ARG A 580 3.74 2.77 -43.75
C ARG A 580 4.40 2.42 -42.42
N ALA A 581 3.67 1.82 -41.48
CA ALA A 581 4.21 1.38 -40.21
C ALA A 581 5.24 0.25 -40.36
N TYR A 582 5.00 -0.73 -41.24
CA TYR A 582 5.98 -1.78 -41.53
C TYR A 582 7.27 -1.21 -42.15
N LEU A 583 7.15 -0.30 -43.13
CA LEU A 583 8.33 0.33 -43.75
C LEU A 583 9.17 1.08 -42.71
N MET A 584 8.53 1.92 -41.89
CA MET A 584 9.24 2.74 -40.90
C MET A 584 9.83 1.91 -39.75
N ARG A 585 9.13 0.85 -39.32
CA ARG A 585 9.70 -0.08 -38.32
C ARG A 585 10.88 -0.86 -38.88
N GLY A 586 10.80 -1.30 -40.14
CA GLY A 586 11.90 -1.94 -40.85
C GLY A 586 13.13 -1.03 -40.92
N THR A 587 12.94 0.24 -41.26
CA THR A 587 14.02 1.24 -41.28
C THR A 587 14.61 1.48 -39.89
N ALA A 588 13.78 1.58 -38.84
CA ALA A 588 14.28 1.74 -37.47
C ALA A 588 15.12 0.54 -37.02
N ARG A 589 14.67 -0.69 -37.33
CA ARG A 589 15.39 -1.94 -37.01
C ARG A 589 16.68 -2.10 -37.81
N GLU A 590 16.70 -1.65 -39.06
CA GLU A 590 17.93 -1.56 -39.86
C GLU A 590 18.97 -0.67 -39.17
N MET A 591 18.56 0.47 -38.61
CA MET A 591 19.45 1.36 -37.87
C MET A 591 19.98 0.75 -36.57
N PHE A 592 19.26 -0.23 -36.00
CA PHE A 592 19.72 -1.04 -34.86
C PHE A 592 20.51 -2.30 -35.24
N VAL A 593 20.85 -2.49 -36.52
CA VAL A 593 21.55 -3.69 -37.02
C VAL A 593 20.72 -4.98 -36.83
N ASP A 594 19.42 -4.85 -36.58
CA ASP A 594 18.47 -5.97 -36.52
C ASP A 594 17.94 -6.27 -37.93
N TYR A 595 18.86 -6.73 -38.79
CA TYR A 595 18.59 -6.98 -40.20
C TYR A 595 17.56 -8.10 -40.41
N ALA A 596 17.47 -9.05 -39.49
CA ALA A 596 16.53 -10.16 -39.58
C ALA A 596 15.09 -9.66 -39.45
N ASN A 597 14.79 -8.89 -38.40
CA ASN A 597 13.44 -8.35 -38.20
C ASN A 597 13.12 -7.20 -39.15
N ALA A 598 14.12 -6.41 -39.56
CA ALA A 598 13.96 -5.41 -40.63
C ALA A 598 13.54 -6.07 -41.96
N SER A 599 14.20 -7.17 -42.35
CA SER A 599 13.84 -7.93 -43.56
C SER A 599 12.42 -8.48 -43.49
N GLN A 600 11.98 -8.97 -42.33
CA GLN A 600 10.60 -9.44 -42.14
C GLN A 600 9.58 -8.31 -42.34
N ASP A 601 9.84 -7.13 -41.79
CA ASP A 601 8.96 -5.98 -41.94
C ASP A 601 8.86 -5.51 -43.40
N PHE A 602 9.99 -5.43 -44.13
CA PHE A 602 9.97 -5.09 -45.56
C PHE A 602 9.30 -6.16 -46.42
N LYS A 603 9.49 -7.45 -46.12
CA LYS A 603 8.76 -8.53 -46.80
C LYS A 603 7.26 -8.43 -46.55
N ARG A 604 6.85 -8.12 -45.31
CA ARG A 604 5.44 -7.92 -44.97
C ARG A 604 4.86 -6.70 -45.69
N ALA A 605 5.62 -5.62 -45.82
CA ALA A 605 5.23 -4.46 -46.63
C ALA A 605 5.02 -4.84 -48.11
N LEU A 606 5.85 -5.72 -48.70
CA LEU A 606 5.64 -6.21 -50.07
C LEU A 606 4.48 -7.19 -50.22
N VAL A 607 4.16 -7.97 -49.18
CA VAL A 607 2.93 -8.79 -49.19
C VAL A 607 1.69 -7.89 -49.27
N LEU A 608 1.72 -6.75 -48.58
CA LEU A 608 0.61 -5.79 -48.57
C LEU A 608 0.62 -4.86 -49.82
N GLU A 609 1.80 -4.49 -50.32
CA GLU A 609 2.01 -3.64 -51.50
C GLU A 609 3.16 -4.19 -52.38
N PRO A 610 2.89 -5.14 -53.30
CA PRO A 610 3.90 -5.87 -54.06
C PRO A 610 4.84 -5.02 -54.94
N GLY A 611 4.46 -3.78 -55.26
CA GLY A 611 5.25 -2.84 -56.06
C GLY A 611 6.05 -1.82 -55.26
N ASN A 612 6.09 -1.92 -53.93
CA ASN A 612 6.68 -0.88 -53.09
C ASN A 612 8.21 -0.78 -53.27
N ARG A 613 8.66 0.26 -54.00
CA ARG A 613 10.08 0.46 -54.35
C ARG A 613 10.99 0.61 -53.14
N VAL A 614 10.49 1.18 -52.03
CA VAL A 614 11.26 1.38 -50.79
C VAL A 614 11.57 0.01 -50.17
N ALA A 615 10.57 -0.86 -50.02
CA ALA A 615 10.78 -2.20 -49.49
C ALA A 615 11.68 -3.07 -50.39
N VAL A 616 11.51 -3.00 -51.72
CA VAL A 616 12.39 -3.72 -52.67
C VAL A 616 13.84 -3.27 -52.52
N SER A 617 14.09 -1.95 -52.51
CA SER A 617 15.45 -1.41 -52.39
C SER A 617 16.07 -1.73 -51.03
N ALA A 618 15.29 -1.69 -49.95
CA ALA A 618 15.76 -2.01 -48.61
C ALA A 618 16.15 -3.49 -48.49
N LEU A 619 15.35 -4.41 -49.03
CA LEU A 619 15.68 -5.84 -49.04
C LEU A 619 16.94 -6.13 -49.86
N GLN A 620 17.09 -5.54 -51.05
CA GLN A 620 18.31 -5.69 -51.85
C GLN A 620 19.56 -5.15 -51.14
N LYS A 621 19.40 -4.08 -50.33
CA LYS A 621 20.47 -3.53 -49.50
C LYS A 621 20.83 -4.49 -48.36
N LEU A 622 19.83 -5.02 -47.64
CA LEU A 622 20.03 -5.97 -46.55
C LEU A 622 20.66 -7.29 -47.03
N GLU A 623 20.27 -7.79 -48.21
CA GLU A 623 20.88 -8.99 -48.82
C GLU A 623 22.39 -8.81 -49.08
N LYS A 624 22.80 -7.65 -49.59
CA LYS A 624 24.23 -7.33 -49.79
C LYS A 624 25.01 -7.18 -48.49
N LEU A 625 24.34 -6.72 -47.42
CA LEU A 625 24.94 -6.61 -46.09
C LEU A 625 25.05 -7.96 -45.37
N SER A 626 24.19 -8.93 -45.71
CA SER A 626 24.24 -10.30 -45.17
C SER A 626 25.26 -11.22 -45.86
N LEU A 627 25.88 -10.76 -46.96
CA LEU A 627 26.89 -11.47 -47.75
C LEU A 627 28.34 -10.99 -47.49
N ARG A 628 28.52 -10.08 -46.53
CA ARG A 628 29.83 -9.66 -45.98
C ARG A 628 29.91 -10.10 -44.53
#